data_AF-A0A0C2EU94-F1
#
_entry.id   AF-A0A0C2EU94-F1
#
_cell.length_a   1.000
_cell.length_b   1.000
_cell.length_c   1.000
_cell.angle_alpha   90.00
_cell.angle_beta   90.00
_cell.angle_gamma   90.00
#
_symmetry.space_group_name_H-M   'P 1'
#
loop_
_entity.id
_entity.type
_entity.pdbx_description
1 polymer ?
#
loop_
_entity_poly.entity_id
_entity_poly.type
_entity_poly.pdbx_seq_one_letter_code
_entity_poly.pdbx_strand_id
1 'polypeptide(L)'
;MSRPPSSILFETADRSVVVVDLPRSIEEVQEVSGIRDGDVAFTANSGWQQRCRRLISTPAPTEPFDTPRGSDAIDYATGRSLAAQLAELTTRASVESALHTGESKPDDPLIPPGAHYLDGTIADRRDEFLAAAPEFDVIVMDPPWPNRSARRRRQGRKRKRRALVKGEDAEVQGTDSGYDTASDMAVLRDILGQIPVGAKLARSGIVAVWVTNKPACEALLTDAKHGLFRTWGVELVATWTWVKVTSSGEPVVAVDAQWRKPWERLLLARRPAGNGGVSSTALPAHRVIVGVPDMHSRKPHLKPLLAPFLPSSASEIRGLEIFARNLTSGWWAWGNEVLLFQHPSWWTTAIEPEEAVVDTK
;
A
#
# COMPACT_ATOMS: atom_id res chain seq x y z
N MET A 1 21.77 17.85 -7.99
CA MET A 1 21.21 17.27 -6.75
C MET A 1 19.71 17.14 -6.97
N SER A 2 19.14 15.95 -6.80
CA SER A 2 17.69 15.75 -6.87
C SER A 2 17.01 16.53 -5.74
N ARG A 3 15.92 17.24 -6.04
CA ARG A 3 15.10 17.93 -5.03
C ARG A 3 14.63 16.91 -3.98
N PRO A 4 14.63 17.23 -2.67
CA PRO A 4 14.06 16.34 -1.67
C PRO A 4 12.58 16.04 -2.01
N PRO A 5 12.09 14.83 -1.74
CA PRO A 5 10.70 14.48 -1.99
C PRO A 5 9.78 15.43 -1.22
N SER A 6 8.84 16.10 -1.90
CA SER A 6 7.93 17.05 -1.25
C SER A 6 6.92 16.37 -0.32
N SER A 7 6.80 15.04 -0.36
CA SER A 7 5.98 14.24 0.55
C SER A 7 6.57 14.04 1.94
N ILE A 8 7.88 14.26 2.13
CA ILE A 8 8.49 14.20 3.47
C ILE A 8 8.38 15.58 4.11
N LEU A 9 7.48 15.73 5.07
CA LEU A 9 7.19 17.00 5.74
C LEU A 9 8.20 17.30 6.87
N PHE A 10 8.71 16.25 7.50
CA PHE A 10 9.70 16.34 8.57
C PHE A 10 10.46 15.02 8.69
N GLU A 11 11.74 15.08 9.02
CA GLU A 11 12.56 13.91 9.36
C GLU A 11 13.55 14.31 10.46
N THR A 12 13.71 13.47 11.48
CA THR A 12 14.75 13.67 12.51
C THR A 12 16.14 13.43 11.93
N ALA A 13 17.17 14.03 12.53
CA ALA A 13 18.56 13.89 12.06
C ALA A 13 19.07 12.44 12.02
N ASP A 14 18.62 11.61 12.97
CA ASP A 14 18.90 10.17 13.05
C ASP A 14 17.95 9.32 12.19
N ARG A 15 16.99 9.95 11.50
CA ARG A 15 15.94 9.33 10.66
C ARG A 15 15.03 8.36 11.41
N SER A 16 14.98 8.41 12.74
CA SER A 16 14.12 7.56 13.56
C SER A 16 12.63 7.96 13.52
N VAL A 17 12.32 9.21 13.20
CA VAL A 17 10.95 9.69 12.99
C VAL A 17 10.84 10.43 11.66
N VAL A 18 9.78 10.15 10.90
CA VAL A 18 9.46 10.84 9.65
C VAL A 18 7.97 11.15 9.59
N VAL A 19 7.62 12.37 9.19
CA VAL A 19 6.24 12.78 8.91
C VAL A 19 6.05 12.82 7.40
N VAL A 20 5.02 12.14 6.91
CA VAL A 20 4.77 11.95 5.48
C VAL A 20 3.37 12.43 5.12
N ASP A 21 3.28 13.23 4.06
CA ASP A 21 2.05 13.47 3.32
C ASP A 21 1.75 12.23 2.46
N LEU A 22 0.75 11.45 2.88
CA LEU A 22 0.44 10.16 2.28
C LEU A 22 -0.02 10.29 0.83
N PRO A 23 -1.06 11.09 0.49
CA PRO A 23 -1.44 11.31 -0.91
C PRO A 23 -0.27 11.78 -1.76
N ARG A 24 0.50 12.78 -1.28
CA ARG A 24 1.63 13.31 -2.04
C ARG A 24 2.72 12.25 -2.27
N SER A 25 2.97 11.38 -1.29
CA SER A 25 3.96 10.29 -1.42
C SER A 25 3.60 9.31 -2.54
N ILE A 26 2.31 9.15 -2.84
CA ILE A 26 1.82 8.30 -3.93
C ILE A 26 1.90 9.03 -5.26
N GLU A 27 1.47 10.30 -5.31
CA GLU A 27 1.49 11.12 -6.53
C GLU A 27 2.91 11.27 -7.08
N GLU A 28 3.88 11.58 -6.22
CA GLU A 28 5.27 11.84 -6.61
C GLU A 28 5.95 10.67 -7.31
N VAL A 29 5.50 9.45 -7.04
CA VAL A 29 6.08 8.24 -7.61
C VAL A 29 5.36 7.78 -8.89
N GLN A 30 4.30 8.47 -9.31
CA GLN A 30 3.67 8.24 -10.62
C GLN A 30 4.45 8.89 -11.78
N GLU A 31 5.40 9.79 -11.48
CA GLU A 31 6.15 10.54 -12.50
C GLU A 31 7.61 10.08 -12.58
N VAL A 32 8.23 10.26 -13.75
CA VAL A 32 9.66 9.97 -13.92
C VAL A 32 10.48 11.02 -13.18
N SER A 33 11.30 10.59 -12.23
CA SER A 33 12.27 11.44 -11.53
C SER A 33 13.40 11.81 -12.49
N GLY A 34 13.22 12.78 -13.40
CA GLY A 34 14.31 13.11 -14.33
C GLY A 34 14.03 14.04 -15.50
N ILE A 35 12.78 14.47 -15.77
CA ILE A 35 12.57 15.52 -16.78
C ILE A 35 13.07 16.83 -16.17
N ARG A 36 14.23 17.30 -16.63
CA ARG A 36 14.68 18.66 -16.38
C ARG A 36 13.69 19.58 -17.09
N ASP A 37 13.30 20.68 -16.45
CA ASP A 37 12.47 21.77 -17.04
C ASP A 37 12.98 22.31 -18.39
N GLY A 38 14.16 21.86 -18.88
CA GLY A 38 14.76 22.25 -20.15
C GLY A 38 14.62 21.25 -21.31
N ASP A 39 14.11 20.03 -21.10
CA ASP A 39 14.02 19.00 -22.17
C ASP A 39 12.66 19.01 -22.91
N VAL A 40 11.86 20.06 -22.70
CA VAL A 40 10.49 20.24 -23.24
C VAL A 40 10.44 20.43 -24.77
N ALA A 41 11.57 20.32 -25.48
CA ALA A 41 11.64 20.59 -26.90
C ALA A 41 11.33 19.37 -27.80
N PHE A 42 11.24 18.13 -27.28
CA PHE A 42 11.10 16.93 -28.14
C PHE A 42 9.78 16.15 -28.02
N THR A 43 8.83 16.57 -27.19
CA THR A 43 7.53 15.89 -27.03
C THR A 43 6.33 16.78 -27.40
N ALA A 44 6.51 17.75 -28.29
CA ALA A 44 5.41 18.61 -28.76
C ALA A 44 4.35 17.89 -29.63
N ASN A 45 4.52 16.60 -29.96
CA ASN A 45 3.61 15.84 -30.85
C ASN A 45 2.92 14.62 -30.21
N SER A 46 3.01 14.46 -28.89
CA SER A 46 2.15 13.51 -28.16
C SER A 46 1.53 14.27 -27.00
N GLY A 47 0.20 14.30 -26.90
CA GLY A 47 -0.60 15.10 -25.93
C GLY A 47 -0.38 14.84 -24.43
N TRP A 48 0.80 14.34 -24.05
CA TRP A 48 1.33 14.31 -22.69
C TRP A 48 1.89 15.69 -22.31
N GLN A 49 1.07 16.73 -22.37
CA GLN A 49 1.32 17.90 -21.54
C GLN A 49 1.13 17.48 -20.09
N GLN A 50 2.12 17.82 -19.28
CA GLN A 50 2.37 17.41 -17.90
C GLN A 50 1.25 17.85 -16.95
N ARG A 51 0.10 17.18 -17.03
CA ARG A 51 -1.01 17.35 -16.09
C ARG A 51 -0.58 16.73 -14.76
N CYS A 52 -0.21 17.54 -13.78
CA CYS A 52 -0.08 17.10 -12.39
C CYS A 52 -1.41 16.46 -11.96
N ARG A 53 -1.45 15.13 -11.90
CA ARG A 53 -2.63 14.39 -11.46
C ARG A 53 -2.64 14.39 -9.94
N ARG A 54 -3.82 14.68 -9.36
CA ARG A 54 -4.03 14.69 -7.92
C ARG A 54 -4.86 13.50 -7.52
N LEU A 55 -4.50 12.84 -6.43
CA LEU A 55 -5.32 11.78 -5.86
C LEU A 55 -6.60 12.36 -5.28
N ILE A 56 -7.73 11.74 -5.60
CA ILE A 56 -8.95 11.95 -4.85
C ILE A 56 -8.77 11.27 -3.50
N SER A 57 -8.72 12.09 -2.45
CA SER A 57 -8.46 11.68 -1.06
C SER A 57 -9.71 11.82 -0.22
N THR A 58 -9.86 11.01 0.83
CA THR A 58 -10.91 11.24 1.83
C THR A 58 -10.55 12.46 2.70
N PRO A 59 -11.53 13.20 3.24
CA PRO A 59 -11.26 14.26 4.19
C PRO A 59 -10.39 13.76 5.35
N ALA A 60 -9.35 14.51 5.69
CA ALA A 60 -8.48 14.19 6.82
C ALA A 60 -9.31 14.12 8.12
N PRO A 61 -9.19 13.04 8.93
CA PRO A 61 -9.86 12.97 10.22
C PRO A 61 -9.43 14.15 11.10
N THR A 62 -10.38 14.95 11.55
CA THR A 62 -10.12 16.10 12.45
C THR A 62 -10.12 15.69 13.92
N GLU A 63 -10.84 14.62 14.24
CA GLU A 63 -10.98 14.07 15.59
C GLU A 63 -10.69 12.56 15.59
N PRO A 64 -10.23 11.98 16.71
CA PRO A 64 -10.08 10.54 16.86
C PRO A 64 -11.41 9.81 16.62
N PHE A 65 -11.34 8.62 16.01
CA PHE A 65 -12.50 7.78 15.83
C PHE A 65 -13.00 7.24 17.17
N ASP A 66 -14.32 7.19 17.33
CA ASP A 66 -14.95 6.62 18.51
C ASP A 66 -14.47 5.18 18.77
N THR A 67 -13.93 4.98 19.97
CA THR A 67 -13.65 3.65 20.50
C THR A 67 -14.81 3.25 21.40
N PRO A 68 -15.60 2.21 21.05
CA PRO A 68 -16.67 1.76 21.92
C PRO A 68 -16.08 1.34 23.26
N ARG A 69 -16.53 2.00 24.33
CA ARG A 69 -16.16 1.63 25.72
C ARG A 69 -16.99 0.42 26.14
N GLY A 70 -16.33 -0.65 26.57
CA GLY A 70 -16.99 -1.76 27.24
C GLY A 70 -16.49 -3.15 26.83
N SER A 71 -15.86 -3.84 27.78
CA SER A 71 -15.73 -5.29 27.81
C SER A 71 -17.11 -5.95 27.92
N ASP A 72 -17.28 -7.10 27.25
CA ASP A 72 -18.38 -8.07 27.41
C ASP A 72 -19.78 -7.80 26.82
N ALA A 73 -19.89 -7.00 25.76
CA ALA A 73 -21.13 -6.99 24.95
C ALA A 73 -20.95 -7.81 23.66
N ILE A 74 -21.22 -9.12 23.74
CA ILE A 74 -21.83 -9.79 22.59
C ILE A 74 -23.21 -9.16 22.46
N ASP A 75 -23.45 -8.41 21.39
CA ASP A 75 -24.81 -8.08 21.01
C ASP A 75 -25.51 -9.36 20.57
N TYR A 76 -26.25 -9.98 21.50
CA TYR A 76 -27.00 -11.22 21.28
C TYR A 76 -28.11 -11.05 20.24
N ALA A 77 -28.47 -9.82 19.84
CA ALA A 77 -29.43 -9.57 18.78
C ALA A 77 -28.83 -9.83 17.38
N THR A 78 -27.53 -9.59 17.19
CA THR A 78 -26.87 -9.72 15.87
C THR A 78 -25.85 -10.87 15.80
N GLY A 79 -25.41 -11.42 16.94
CA GLY A 79 -24.40 -12.49 17.00
C GLY A 79 -23.03 -12.07 16.47
N ARG A 80 -22.77 -10.76 16.32
CA ARG A 80 -21.54 -10.21 15.77
C ARG A 80 -20.64 -9.67 16.87
N SER A 81 -19.37 -10.06 16.86
CA SER A 81 -18.34 -9.44 17.72
C SER A 81 -18.16 -7.96 17.40
N LEU A 82 -18.06 -7.11 18.42
CA LEU A 82 -17.86 -5.64 18.34
C LEU A 82 -16.71 -5.20 17.40
N ALA A 83 -15.58 -5.91 17.39
CA ALA A 83 -14.47 -5.65 16.47
C ALA A 83 -14.86 -5.77 14.98
N ALA A 84 -15.88 -6.59 14.66
CA ALA A 84 -16.41 -6.72 13.31
C ALA A 84 -17.34 -5.57 12.95
N GLN A 85 -18.10 -5.04 13.92
CA GLN A 85 -18.92 -3.85 13.71
C GLN A 85 -18.04 -2.63 13.41
N LEU A 86 -16.96 -2.42 14.17
CA LEU A 86 -15.97 -1.37 13.89
C LEU A 86 -15.29 -1.53 12.53
N ALA A 87 -15.00 -2.78 12.12
CA ALA A 87 -14.46 -3.04 10.80
C ALA A 87 -15.44 -2.72 9.67
N GLU A 88 -16.70 -3.05 9.88
CA GLU A 88 -17.76 -2.78 8.93
C GLU A 88 -18.04 -1.28 8.80
N LEU A 89 -18.14 -0.55 9.93
CA LEU A 89 -18.35 0.89 9.98
C LEU A 89 -17.22 1.67 9.30
N THR A 90 -15.96 1.35 9.62
CA THR A 90 -14.81 2.01 8.98
C THR A 90 -14.72 1.70 7.49
N THR A 91 -14.97 0.45 7.06
CA THR A 91 -15.06 0.18 5.61
C THR A 91 -16.24 0.92 4.97
N ARG A 92 -17.39 0.97 5.64
CA ARG A 92 -18.60 1.60 5.10
C ARG A 92 -18.42 3.11 4.96
N ALA A 93 -17.83 3.77 5.96
CA ALA A 93 -17.50 5.19 5.88
C ALA A 93 -16.50 5.48 4.74
N SER A 94 -15.48 4.61 4.54
CA SER A 94 -14.57 4.74 3.39
C SER A 94 -15.26 4.50 2.03
N VAL A 95 -16.24 3.59 1.97
CA VAL A 95 -17.01 3.29 0.76
C VAL A 95 -18.03 4.39 0.46
N GLU A 96 -18.76 4.89 1.46
CA GLU A 96 -19.71 6.01 1.31
C GLU A 96 -18.99 7.29 0.85
N SER A 97 -17.77 7.54 1.33
CA SER A 97 -16.92 8.62 0.81
C SER A 97 -16.45 8.39 -0.62
N ALA A 98 -16.34 7.14 -1.10
CA ALA A 98 -15.94 6.81 -2.47
C ALA A 98 -17.12 6.78 -3.46
N LEU A 99 -18.35 6.61 -2.97
CA LEU A 99 -19.59 6.48 -3.75
C LEU A 99 -20.10 7.81 -4.35
N HIS A 100 -19.38 8.92 -4.20
CA HIS A 100 -19.75 10.21 -4.82
C HIS A 100 -19.26 10.37 -6.27
N THR A 101 -18.90 9.29 -6.96
CA THR A 101 -18.47 9.34 -8.37
C THR A 101 -19.58 8.85 -9.28
N GLY A 102 -20.12 9.78 -10.09
CA GLY A 102 -21.15 9.51 -11.08
C GLY A 102 -20.68 8.51 -12.14
N GLU A 103 -21.62 7.73 -12.66
CA GLU A 103 -21.42 6.76 -13.73
C GLU A 103 -20.90 7.46 -15.00
N SER A 104 -19.65 7.21 -15.38
CA SER A 104 -19.11 7.51 -16.71
C SER A 104 -18.36 6.30 -17.28
N LYS A 105 -18.19 6.29 -18.60
CA LYS A 105 -17.60 5.22 -19.43
C LYS A 105 -16.32 4.59 -18.81
N PRO A 106 -15.99 3.33 -19.15
CA PRO A 106 -14.73 2.73 -18.73
C PRO A 106 -13.57 3.51 -19.36
N ASP A 107 -12.98 4.40 -18.58
CA ASP A 107 -11.79 5.14 -18.97
C ASP A 107 -10.57 4.24 -18.80
N ASP A 108 -9.61 4.34 -19.72
CA ASP A 108 -8.37 3.54 -19.68
C ASP A 108 -7.58 3.80 -18.37
N PRO A 109 -6.99 2.76 -17.77
CA PRO A 109 -6.21 2.92 -16.54
C PRO A 109 -5.00 3.82 -16.77
N LEU A 110 -4.71 4.66 -15.78
CA LEU A 110 -3.61 5.60 -15.78
C LEU A 110 -2.29 4.87 -15.47
N ILE A 111 -1.52 4.50 -16.49
CA ILE A 111 -0.25 3.79 -16.30
C ILE A 111 0.92 4.79 -16.20
N PRO A 112 1.69 4.81 -15.10
CA PRO A 112 2.91 5.59 -14.99
C PRO A 112 3.96 5.19 -16.03
N PRO A 113 4.79 6.13 -16.51
CA PRO A 113 5.86 5.80 -17.46
C PRO A 113 6.80 4.73 -16.89
N GLY A 114 7.14 3.74 -17.71
CA GLY A 114 8.05 2.66 -17.33
C GLY A 114 7.54 1.73 -16.22
N ALA A 115 6.29 1.87 -15.76
CA ALA A 115 5.69 0.89 -14.87
C ALA A 115 5.44 -0.43 -15.63
N HIS A 116 5.88 -1.53 -15.03
CA HIS A 116 5.60 -2.88 -15.53
C HIS A 116 4.66 -3.56 -14.55
N TYR A 117 3.59 -4.20 -15.01
CA TYR A 117 2.65 -4.86 -14.12
C TYR A 117 2.27 -6.27 -14.56
N LEU A 118 2.03 -7.13 -13.58
CA LEU A 118 1.50 -8.48 -13.74
C LEU A 118 0.13 -8.55 -13.08
N ASP A 119 -0.93 -8.56 -13.90
CA ASP A 119 -2.30 -8.71 -13.44
C ASP A 119 -2.67 -10.20 -13.33
N GLY A 120 -2.92 -10.64 -12.10
CA GLY A 120 -3.29 -12.01 -11.78
C GLY A 120 -2.59 -12.56 -10.54
N THR A 121 -2.87 -13.83 -10.25
CA THR A 121 -2.39 -14.46 -9.03
C THR A 121 -0.88 -14.69 -9.05
N ILE A 122 -0.31 -14.88 -7.84
CA ILE A 122 1.11 -15.23 -7.69
C ILE A 122 1.43 -16.54 -8.41
N ALA A 123 0.49 -17.50 -8.44
CA ALA A 123 0.70 -18.77 -9.12
C ALA A 123 0.72 -18.58 -10.63
N ASP A 124 -0.28 -17.89 -11.19
CA ASP A 124 -0.51 -17.81 -12.64
C ASP A 124 0.60 -17.02 -13.36
N ARG A 125 1.12 -15.98 -12.71
CA ARG A 125 2.12 -15.08 -13.31
C ARG A 125 3.56 -15.41 -12.94
N ARG A 126 3.78 -16.50 -12.20
CA ARG A 126 5.09 -16.84 -11.65
C ARG A 126 6.14 -17.07 -12.72
N ASP A 127 5.80 -17.84 -13.75
CA ASP A 127 6.76 -18.22 -14.79
C ASP A 127 7.11 -17.02 -15.68
N GLU A 128 6.11 -16.19 -16.01
CA GLU A 128 6.29 -14.90 -16.68
C GLU A 128 7.23 -13.97 -15.88
N PHE A 129 6.98 -13.85 -14.57
CA PHE A 129 7.82 -13.07 -13.67
C PHE A 129 9.26 -13.60 -13.61
N LEU A 130 9.44 -14.92 -13.50
CA LEU A 130 10.78 -15.51 -13.45
C LEU A 130 11.57 -15.30 -14.74
N ALA A 131 10.90 -15.38 -15.89
CA ALA A 131 11.52 -15.22 -17.20
C ALA A 131 11.95 -13.77 -17.50
N ALA A 132 11.13 -12.78 -17.12
CA ALA A 132 11.32 -11.40 -17.57
C ALA A 132 11.82 -10.43 -16.48
N ALA A 133 11.50 -10.67 -15.20
CA ALA A 133 11.79 -9.69 -14.15
C ALA A 133 13.30 -9.60 -13.83
N PRO A 134 13.85 -8.40 -13.63
CA PRO A 134 15.23 -8.23 -13.18
C PRO A 134 15.39 -8.60 -11.71
N GLU A 135 16.60 -8.48 -11.18
CA GLU A 135 16.79 -8.36 -9.73
C GLU A 135 16.39 -6.95 -9.27
N PHE A 136 15.82 -6.86 -8.08
CA PHE A 136 15.28 -5.64 -7.48
C PHE A 136 16.10 -5.19 -6.29
N ASP A 137 16.29 -3.88 -6.19
CA ASP A 137 16.92 -3.23 -5.05
C ASP A 137 15.92 -3.10 -3.88
N VAL A 138 14.63 -3.06 -4.19
CA VAL A 138 13.54 -3.04 -3.20
C VAL A 138 12.43 -4.00 -3.61
N ILE A 139 11.98 -4.85 -2.69
CA ILE A 139 10.75 -5.64 -2.82
C ILE A 139 9.81 -5.24 -1.69
N VAL A 140 8.67 -4.64 -2.03
CA VAL A 140 7.61 -4.27 -1.09
C VAL A 140 6.46 -5.27 -1.19
N MET A 141 5.89 -5.66 -0.06
CA MET A 141 4.71 -6.51 -0.01
C MET A 141 3.67 -5.97 0.96
N ASP A 142 2.41 -5.98 0.54
CA ASP A 142 1.25 -5.80 1.42
C ASP A 142 0.30 -7.02 1.34
N PRO A 143 0.68 -8.14 1.98
CA PRO A 143 -0.06 -9.38 1.80
C PRO A 143 -1.52 -9.28 2.25
N PRO A 144 -2.43 -10.07 1.64
CA PRO A 144 -3.84 -10.11 1.99
C PRO A 144 -4.07 -10.89 3.30
N TRP A 145 -3.58 -10.35 4.43
CA TRP A 145 -3.61 -11.01 5.73
C TRP A 145 -5.02 -11.46 6.14
N PRO A 146 -5.19 -12.70 6.65
CA PRO A 146 -6.49 -13.20 7.08
C PRO A 146 -7.15 -12.29 8.11
N ASN A 147 -8.27 -11.69 7.73
CA ASN A 147 -9.05 -10.79 8.58
C ASN A 147 -10.41 -11.42 8.90
N ARG A 148 -10.76 -11.50 10.20
CA ARG A 148 -12.04 -12.05 10.68
C ARG A 148 -13.24 -11.32 10.06
N SER A 149 -13.15 -10.00 9.85
CA SER A 149 -14.23 -9.20 9.23
C SER A 149 -14.41 -9.56 7.75
N ALA A 150 -13.31 -9.58 6.98
CA ALA A 150 -13.34 -9.94 5.56
C ALA A 150 -13.85 -11.38 5.36
N ARG A 151 -13.43 -12.33 6.22
CA ARG A 151 -13.91 -13.71 6.20
C ARG A 151 -15.43 -13.83 6.38
N ARG A 152 -16.03 -13.01 7.27
CA ARG A 152 -17.49 -12.99 7.48
C ARG A 152 -18.24 -12.42 6.29
N ARG A 153 -17.75 -11.33 5.67
CA ARG A 153 -18.31 -10.80 4.42
C ARG A 153 -18.29 -11.84 3.30
N ARG A 154 -17.18 -12.58 3.14
CA ARG A 154 -17.07 -13.67 2.15
C ARG A 154 -18.05 -14.81 2.41
N GLN A 155 -18.25 -15.20 3.67
CA GLN A 155 -19.26 -16.20 4.05
C GLN A 155 -20.69 -15.72 3.76
N GLY A 156 -20.98 -14.43 4.03
CA GLY A 156 -22.24 -13.77 3.65
C GLY A 156 -22.46 -13.78 2.14
N ARG A 157 -21.44 -13.40 1.34
CA ARG A 157 -21.47 -13.47 -0.14
C ARG A 157 -21.71 -14.88 -0.66
N LYS A 158 -21.03 -15.90 -0.11
CA LYS A 158 -21.25 -17.32 -0.48
C LYS A 158 -22.66 -17.80 -0.15
N ARG A 159 -23.22 -17.38 0.99
CA ARG A 159 -24.63 -17.65 1.35
C ARG A 159 -25.59 -16.97 0.36
N LYS A 160 -25.40 -15.68 0.06
CA LYS A 160 -26.23 -14.93 -0.90
C LYS A 160 -26.15 -15.51 -2.31
N ARG A 161 -24.96 -15.88 -2.81
CA ARG A 161 -24.80 -16.61 -4.10
C ARG A 161 -25.50 -17.96 -4.10
N ARG A 162 -25.45 -18.73 -3.00
CA ARG A 162 -26.18 -20.00 -2.90
C ARG A 162 -27.69 -19.83 -2.85
N ALA A 163 -28.20 -18.74 -2.28
CA ALA A 163 -29.62 -18.40 -2.30
C ALA A 163 -30.08 -17.97 -3.71
N LEU A 164 -29.28 -17.16 -4.41
CA LEU A 164 -29.53 -16.78 -5.81
C LEU A 164 -29.57 -18.01 -6.75
N VAL A 165 -28.65 -18.96 -6.57
CA VAL A 165 -28.64 -20.23 -7.34
C VAL A 165 -29.86 -21.12 -7.03
N LYS A 166 -30.56 -20.88 -5.91
CA LYS A 166 -31.78 -21.59 -5.52
C LYS A 166 -33.08 -20.88 -5.95
N GLY A 167 -33.00 -19.79 -6.73
CA GLY A 167 -34.17 -19.14 -7.30
C GLY A 167 -34.96 -18.25 -6.34
N GLU A 168 -34.30 -17.64 -5.36
CA GLU A 168 -34.90 -16.58 -4.53
C GLU A 168 -34.51 -15.20 -5.11
N ASP A 169 -35.53 -14.38 -5.44
CA ASP A 169 -35.37 -13.05 -6.01
C ASP A 169 -34.62 -12.12 -5.04
N ALA A 170 -33.33 -11.91 -5.30
CA ALA A 170 -32.55 -10.90 -4.62
C ALA A 170 -32.03 -9.89 -5.65
N GLU A 171 -32.69 -8.73 -5.71
CA GLU A 171 -32.22 -7.56 -6.45
C GLU A 171 -30.72 -7.32 -6.19
N VAL A 172 -29.96 -7.25 -7.28
CA VAL A 172 -28.52 -7.00 -7.26
C VAL A 172 -28.31 -5.52 -7.56
N GLN A 173 -28.27 -4.70 -6.51
CA GLN A 173 -27.63 -3.39 -6.55
C GLN A 173 -26.40 -3.43 -5.64
N GLY A 174 -25.22 -3.20 -6.24
CA GLY A 174 -23.95 -3.08 -5.55
C GLY A 174 -22.77 -3.61 -6.38
N THR A 175 -21.84 -2.74 -6.75
CA THR A 175 -20.58 -3.08 -7.39
C THR A 175 -19.67 -3.87 -6.42
N ASP A 176 -19.22 -5.06 -6.85
CA ASP A 176 -18.61 -6.08 -5.99
C ASP A 176 -17.08 -5.88 -5.79
N SER A 177 -16.67 -4.76 -5.18
CA SER A 177 -15.23 -4.38 -5.07
C SER A 177 -14.50 -4.91 -3.82
N GLY A 178 -14.89 -6.07 -3.26
CA GLY A 178 -14.33 -6.52 -1.98
C GLY A 178 -13.12 -7.44 -2.13
N TYR A 179 -11.94 -6.94 -1.74
CA TYR A 179 -10.64 -7.63 -1.62
C TYR A 179 -10.73 -9.11 -1.17
N ASP A 180 -10.09 -10.04 -1.89
CA ASP A 180 -9.99 -11.45 -1.45
C ASP A 180 -8.83 -11.61 -0.46
N THR A 181 -9.12 -11.42 0.83
CA THR A 181 -8.17 -11.77 1.90
C THR A 181 -7.93 -13.28 1.92
N ALA A 182 -6.71 -13.71 2.23
CA ALA A 182 -6.43 -15.13 2.46
C ALA A 182 -7.38 -15.72 3.51
N SER A 183 -7.83 -16.97 3.29
CA SER A 183 -8.82 -17.62 4.17
C SER A 183 -8.28 -17.88 5.56
N ASP A 184 -7.00 -18.19 5.64
CA ASP A 184 -6.24 -18.55 6.84
C ASP A 184 -4.74 -18.37 6.60
N MET A 185 -3.95 -18.63 7.64
CA MET A 185 -2.50 -18.44 7.63
C MET A 185 -1.76 -19.50 6.79
N ALA A 186 -2.33 -20.70 6.62
CA ALA A 186 -1.69 -21.76 5.83
C ALA A 186 -1.78 -21.44 4.33
N VAL A 187 -2.96 -21.04 3.86
CA VAL A 187 -3.13 -20.56 2.48
C VAL A 187 -2.23 -19.35 2.21
N LEU A 188 -2.13 -18.41 3.17
CA LEU A 188 -1.23 -17.28 2.99
C LEU A 188 0.25 -17.71 2.93
N ARG A 189 0.67 -18.68 3.75
CA ARG A 189 2.01 -19.25 3.69
C ARG A 189 2.31 -19.82 2.31
N ASP A 190 1.38 -20.56 1.73
CA ASP A 190 1.56 -21.18 0.40
C ASP A 190 1.67 -20.13 -0.71
N ILE A 191 0.84 -19.07 -0.65
CA ILE A 191 0.92 -17.95 -1.60
C ILE A 191 2.26 -17.22 -1.47
N LEU A 192 2.65 -16.84 -0.26
CA LEU A 192 3.91 -16.11 -0.04
C LEU A 192 5.14 -16.96 -0.37
N GLY A 193 5.09 -18.26 -0.10
CA GLY A 193 6.17 -19.20 -0.41
C GLY A 193 6.46 -19.35 -1.90
N GLN A 194 5.50 -19.05 -2.77
CA GLN A 194 5.69 -19.10 -4.22
C GLN A 194 6.49 -17.92 -4.78
N ILE A 195 6.54 -16.80 -4.04
CA ILE A 195 7.23 -15.58 -4.45
C ILE A 195 8.75 -15.85 -4.43
N PRO A 196 9.46 -15.71 -5.57
CA PRO A 196 10.87 -16.05 -5.65
C PRO A 196 11.77 -14.90 -5.16
N VAL A 197 11.53 -14.40 -3.95
CA VAL A 197 12.28 -13.28 -3.32
C VAL A 197 13.77 -13.54 -3.34
N GLY A 198 14.21 -14.72 -2.90
CA GLY A 198 15.61 -15.09 -2.83
C GLY A 198 16.32 -15.13 -4.19
N ALA A 199 15.60 -15.28 -5.29
CA ALA A 199 16.16 -15.28 -6.65
C ALA A 199 16.10 -13.92 -7.35
N LYS A 200 15.26 -13.00 -6.86
CA LYS A 200 15.01 -11.69 -7.48
C LYS A 200 15.41 -10.50 -6.60
N LEU A 201 15.93 -10.73 -5.40
CA LEU A 201 16.46 -9.67 -4.55
C LEU A 201 17.94 -9.41 -4.85
N ALA A 202 18.30 -8.18 -5.19
CA ALA A 202 19.69 -7.78 -5.36
C ALA A 202 20.52 -8.01 -4.08
N ARG A 203 21.85 -8.07 -4.21
CA ARG A 203 22.75 -8.41 -3.08
C ARG A 203 22.60 -7.50 -1.86
N SER A 204 22.39 -6.20 -2.07
CA SER A 204 22.15 -5.18 -1.04
C SER A 204 20.67 -4.77 -0.94
N GLY A 205 19.77 -5.53 -1.57
CA GLY A 205 18.36 -5.20 -1.66
C GLY A 205 17.63 -5.29 -0.32
N ILE A 206 16.50 -4.59 -0.24
CA ILE A 206 15.63 -4.56 0.93
C ILE A 206 14.31 -5.26 0.61
N VAL A 207 13.88 -6.16 1.48
CA VAL A 207 12.52 -6.70 1.48
C VAL A 207 11.72 -5.99 2.57
N ALA A 208 10.58 -5.40 2.23
CA ALA A 208 9.72 -4.66 3.14
C ALA A 208 8.31 -5.28 3.13
N VAL A 209 7.85 -5.82 4.26
CA VAL A 209 6.55 -6.50 4.36
C VAL A 209 5.67 -5.81 5.39
N TRP A 210 4.55 -5.24 4.93
CA TRP A 210 3.51 -4.73 5.82
C TRP A 210 2.86 -5.89 6.57
N VAL A 211 2.73 -5.77 7.89
CA VAL A 211 2.09 -6.77 8.74
C VAL A 211 1.03 -6.15 9.64
N THR A 212 -0.04 -6.89 9.88
CA THR A 212 -1.01 -6.55 10.93
C THR A 212 -0.39 -6.72 12.32
N ASN A 213 -1.00 -6.12 13.35
CA ASN A 213 -0.56 -6.28 14.75
C ASN A 213 -0.84 -7.67 15.35
N LYS A 214 -1.27 -8.66 14.56
CA LYS A 214 -1.45 -10.04 15.03
C LYS A 214 -0.08 -10.75 15.10
N PRO A 215 0.33 -11.30 16.26
CA PRO A 215 1.65 -11.94 16.41
C PRO A 215 1.89 -13.09 15.40
N ALA A 216 0.85 -13.85 15.06
CA ALA A 216 0.95 -14.93 14.08
C ALA A 216 1.37 -14.45 12.68
N CYS A 217 1.05 -13.21 12.28
CA CYS A 217 1.44 -12.66 10.98
C CYS A 217 2.94 -12.38 10.92
N GLU A 218 3.51 -11.84 11.99
CA GLU A 218 4.95 -11.66 12.12
C GLU A 218 5.66 -13.00 12.23
N ALA A 219 5.19 -13.90 13.10
CA ALA A 219 5.80 -15.23 13.28
C ALA A 219 5.84 -16.04 11.98
N LEU A 220 4.84 -15.89 11.09
CA LEU A 220 4.88 -16.52 9.76
C LEU A 220 6.13 -16.12 8.96
N LEU A 221 6.58 -14.88 9.10
CA LEU A 221 7.74 -14.35 8.39
C LEU A 221 9.04 -14.65 9.15
N THR A 222 9.06 -14.45 10.47
CA THR A 222 10.28 -14.35 11.28
C THR A 222 10.63 -15.60 12.08
N ASP A 223 9.78 -16.63 12.11
CA ASP A 223 10.08 -17.86 12.86
C ASP A 223 11.43 -18.46 12.47
N ALA A 224 12.25 -18.81 13.47
CA ALA A 224 13.64 -19.22 13.25
C ALA A 224 13.80 -20.53 12.46
N LYS A 225 12.79 -21.42 12.52
CA LYS A 225 12.82 -22.74 11.89
C LYS A 225 12.02 -22.77 10.60
N HIS A 226 10.85 -22.14 10.59
CA HIS A 226 9.84 -22.24 9.54
C HIS A 226 9.41 -20.88 8.97
N GLY A 227 10.10 -19.79 9.32
CA GLY A 227 9.79 -18.45 8.82
C GLY A 227 10.03 -18.31 7.31
N LEU A 228 9.23 -17.50 6.65
CA LEU A 228 9.40 -17.20 5.22
C LEU A 228 10.69 -16.42 4.94
N PHE A 229 11.15 -15.56 5.86
CA PHE A 229 12.43 -14.84 5.69
C PHE A 229 13.60 -15.81 5.55
N ARG A 230 13.63 -16.87 6.37
CA ARG A 230 14.61 -17.97 6.25
C ARG A 230 14.53 -18.62 4.86
N THR A 231 13.33 -18.94 4.41
CA THR A 231 13.09 -19.59 3.10
C THR A 231 13.54 -18.70 1.94
N TRP A 232 13.37 -17.39 2.07
CA TRP A 232 13.83 -16.40 1.10
C TRP A 232 15.33 -16.06 1.22
N GLY A 233 16.03 -16.58 2.22
CA GLY A 233 17.45 -16.30 2.46
C GLY A 233 17.73 -14.87 2.94
N VAL A 234 16.81 -14.30 3.70
CA VAL A 234 16.93 -12.96 4.31
C VAL A 234 16.70 -13.01 5.82
N GLU A 235 17.18 -12.01 6.52
CA GLU A 235 17.07 -11.84 7.96
C GLU A 235 16.40 -10.51 8.28
N LEU A 236 15.57 -10.48 9.32
CA LEU A 236 14.97 -9.25 9.83
C LEU A 236 16.08 -8.32 10.35
N VAL A 237 16.13 -7.09 9.83
CA VAL A 237 17.13 -6.08 10.22
C VAL A 237 16.51 -4.83 10.86
N ALA A 238 15.24 -4.56 10.59
CA ALA A 238 14.53 -3.42 11.18
C ALA A 238 13.02 -3.66 11.23
N THR A 239 12.35 -2.99 12.16
CA THR A 239 10.90 -2.92 12.25
C THR A 239 10.47 -1.46 12.31
N TRP A 240 9.77 -1.01 11.28
CA TRP A 240 9.22 0.35 11.22
C TRP A 240 7.73 0.32 11.56
N THR A 241 7.21 1.43 12.06
CA THR A 241 5.82 1.57 12.49
C THR A 241 5.19 2.78 11.82
N TRP A 242 4.13 2.59 11.06
CA TRP A 242 3.31 3.67 10.55
C TRP A 242 2.20 4.01 11.55
N VAL A 243 2.29 5.17 12.19
CA VAL A 243 1.28 5.73 13.10
C VAL A 243 0.34 6.64 12.31
N LYS A 244 -0.95 6.39 12.47
CA LYS A 244 -2.05 7.09 11.85
C LYS A 244 -2.56 8.17 12.78
N VAL A 245 -2.51 9.42 12.33
CA VAL A 245 -2.91 10.58 13.12
C VAL A 245 -4.03 11.37 12.44
N THR A 246 -4.76 12.17 13.22
CA THR A 246 -5.66 13.21 12.75
C THR A 246 -4.86 14.36 12.11
N SER A 247 -5.55 15.31 11.47
CA SER A 247 -4.94 16.55 10.99
C SER A 247 -4.32 17.41 12.10
N SER A 248 -4.74 17.22 13.35
CA SER A 248 -4.15 17.85 14.54
C SER A 248 -2.97 17.08 15.14
N GLY A 249 -2.64 15.89 14.60
CA GLY A 249 -1.53 15.06 15.07
C GLY A 249 -1.88 14.07 16.19
N GLU A 250 -3.15 13.96 16.57
CA GLU A 250 -3.60 12.98 17.58
C GLU A 250 -3.77 11.59 16.96
N PRO A 251 -3.52 10.48 17.67
CA PRO A 251 -3.80 9.15 17.16
C PRO A 251 -5.27 8.99 16.74
N VAL A 252 -5.54 8.48 15.53
CA VAL A 252 -6.92 8.30 15.03
C VAL A 252 -7.75 7.30 15.85
N VAL A 253 -7.12 6.52 16.71
CA VAL A 253 -7.72 5.60 17.68
C VAL A 253 -6.82 5.63 18.91
N ALA A 254 -7.37 5.48 20.12
CA ALA A 254 -6.57 5.42 21.34
C ALA A 254 -5.47 4.33 21.27
N VAL A 255 -4.26 4.66 21.71
CA VAL A 255 -3.08 3.78 21.64
C VAL A 255 -3.28 2.49 22.45
N ASP A 256 -3.96 2.60 23.58
CA ASP A 256 -4.30 1.53 24.50
C ASP A 256 -5.56 0.74 24.09
N ALA A 257 -6.24 1.12 23.01
CA ALA A 257 -7.43 0.42 22.53
C ALA A 257 -7.17 -1.08 22.30
N GLN A 258 -8.07 -1.92 22.80
CA GLN A 258 -7.87 -3.38 22.82
C GLN A 258 -7.91 -4.02 21.42
N TRP A 259 -8.65 -3.43 20.49
CA TRP A 259 -9.02 -4.07 19.22
C TRP A 259 -8.25 -3.52 18.02
N ARG A 260 -8.44 -2.24 17.73
CA ARG A 260 -7.78 -1.54 16.63
C ARG A 260 -6.66 -0.71 17.20
N LYS A 261 -5.52 -0.73 16.54
CA LYS A 261 -4.40 0.13 16.86
C LYS A 261 -4.31 1.23 15.81
N PRO A 262 -3.93 2.46 16.19
CA PRO A 262 -3.66 3.55 15.24
C PRO A 262 -2.32 3.34 14.52
N TRP A 263 -1.82 2.11 14.38
CA TRP A 263 -0.58 1.84 13.66
C TRP A 263 -0.55 0.50 12.95
N GLU A 264 0.28 0.44 11.90
CA GLU A 264 0.68 -0.77 11.19
C GLU A 264 2.20 -0.94 11.27
N ARG A 265 2.68 -2.18 11.22
CA ARG A 265 4.12 -2.46 11.25
C ARG A 265 4.63 -2.84 9.88
N LEU A 266 5.87 -2.49 9.61
CA LEU A 266 6.63 -2.82 8.42
C LEU A 266 7.89 -3.56 8.84
N LEU A 267 7.99 -4.83 8.47
CA LEU A 267 9.18 -5.64 8.71
C LEU A 267 10.15 -5.47 7.55
N LEU A 268 11.41 -5.15 7.85
CA LEU A 268 12.46 -4.95 6.87
C LEU A 268 13.51 -6.04 7.00
N ALA A 269 13.79 -6.71 5.91
CA ALA A 269 14.75 -7.79 5.85
C ALA A 269 15.80 -7.56 4.76
N ARG A 270 16.99 -8.11 4.99
CA ARG A 270 18.12 -8.10 4.05
C ARG A 270 18.77 -9.46 4.00
N ARG A 271 19.55 -9.72 2.95
CA ARG A 271 20.46 -10.87 2.96
C ARG A 271 21.47 -10.71 4.11
N PRO A 272 21.87 -11.81 4.77
CA PRO A 272 22.95 -11.77 5.75
C PRO A 272 24.22 -11.18 5.13
N ALA A 273 24.97 -10.40 5.90
CA ALA A 273 26.25 -9.86 5.44
C ALA A 273 27.24 -11.02 5.23
N GLY A 274 27.56 -11.34 3.97
CA GLY A 274 28.62 -12.32 3.66
C GLY A 274 30.02 -11.75 3.87
N ASN A 275 31.02 -12.62 4.05
CA ASN A 275 32.44 -12.28 4.29
C ASN A 275 33.14 -11.43 3.20
N GLY A 276 32.45 -11.02 2.13
CA GLY A 276 32.94 -10.14 1.07
C GLY A 276 31.99 -8.95 0.85
N GLY A 277 31.67 -8.25 1.93
CA GLY A 277 30.53 -7.33 2.05
C GLY A 277 30.43 -6.26 0.97
N VAL A 278 29.23 -6.15 0.38
CA VAL A 278 28.81 -4.90 -0.27
C VAL A 278 28.42 -3.96 0.86
N SER A 279 29.08 -2.80 0.96
CA SER A 279 28.73 -1.78 1.96
C SER A 279 27.29 -1.33 1.73
N SER A 280 26.40 -1.63 2.67
CA SER A 280 25.01 -1.19 2.65
C SER A 280 24.78 -0.27 3.83
N THR A 281 24.17 0.90 3.61
CA THR A 281 23.80 1.82 4.69
C THR A 281 22.88 1.12 5.68
N ALA A 282 23.18 1.24 6.97
CA ALA A 282 22.40 0.61 8.03
C ALA A 282 20.99 1.24 8.09
N LEU A 283 19.98 0.38 8.24
CA LEU A 283 18.60 0.81 8.50
C LEU A 283 18.45 1.11 10.01
N PRO A 284 17.72 2.17 10.41
CA PRO A 284 17.30 2.34 11.79
C PRO A 284 16.50 1.11 12.22
N ALA A 285 16.94 0.45 13.29
CA ALA A 285 16.29 -0.76 13.81
C ALA A 285 14.81 -0.51 14.11
N HIS A 286 14.51 0.71 14.58
CA HIS A 286 13.17 1.23 14.78
C HIS A 286 13.03 2.58 14.09
N ARG A 287 11.93 2.75 13.36
CA ARG A 287 11.54 4.03 12.75
C ARG A 287 10.03 4.22 12.82
N VAL A 288 9.59 5.43 13.12
CA VAL A 288 8.18 5.81 13.15
C VAL A 288 7.87 6.66 11.93
N ILE A 289 6.94 6.20 11.10
CA ILE A 289 6.34 6.95 10.01
C ILE A 289 5.03 7.53 10.55
N VAL A 290 4.88 8.85 10.57
CA VAL A 290 3.65 9.52 11.00
C VAL A 290 2.96 10.07 9.77
N GLY A 291 1.66 9.84 9.65
CA GLY A 291 0.89 10.40 8.55
C GLY A 291 -0.62 10.31 8.78
N VAL A 292 -1.35 11.23 8.18
CA VAL A 292 -2.82 11.19 8.16
C VAL A 292 -3.26 10.05 7.23
N PRO A 293 -4.10 9.11 7.69
CA PRO A 293 -4.60 8.06 6.83
C PRO A 293 -5.54 8.64 5.77
N ASP A 294 -5.44 8.10 4.56
CA ASP A 294 -6.37 8.35 3.47
C ASP A 294 -7.35 7.16 3.35
N MET A 295 -7.92 6.97 2.17
CA MET A 295 -8.70 5.80 1.76
C MET A 295 -8.13 4.46 2.28
N HIS A 296 -9.06 3.55 2.59
CA HIS A 296 -8.72 2.22 3.08
C HIS A 296 -7.74 1.51 2.13
N SER A 297 -6.71 0.89 2.72
CA SER A 297 -5.63 0.18 2.03
C SER A 297 -4.58 1.03 1.29
N ARG A 298 -4.68 2.37 1.27
CA ARG A 298 -3.55 3.21 0.88
C ARG A 298 -2.53 3.28 2.01
N LYS A 299 -1.25 3.20 1.65
CA LYS A 299 -0.11 3.29 2.58
C LYS A 299 0.84 4.39 2.08
N PRO A 300 1.63 5.01 2.97
CA PRO A 300 2.72 5.88 2.56
C PRO A 300 3.66 5.14 1.61
N HIS A 301 4.04 5.77 0.51
CA HIS A 301 4.89 5.11 -0.46
C HIS A 301 6.32 4.93 0.07
N LEU A 302 6.87 3.73 -0.03
CA LEU A 302 8.13 3.38 0.63
C LEU A 302 9.39 3.77 -0.17
N LYS A 303 9.28 4.01 -1.50
CA LYS A 303 10.41 4.42 -2.36
C LYS A 303 11.24 5.57 -1.77
N PRO A 304 10.67 6.75 -1.45
CA PRO A 304 11.45 7.86 -0.87
C PRO A 304 12.01 7.54 0.53
N LEU A 305 11.31 6.70 1.31
CA LEU A 305 11.72 6.36 2.67
C LEU A 305 12.87 5.36 2.73
N LEU A 306 12.96 4.46 1.74
CA LEU A 306 14.00 3.43 1.63
C LEU A 306 15.22 3.89 0.81
N ALA A 307 15.04 4.85 -0.11
CA ALA A 307 16.10 5.35 -0.98
C ALA A 307 17.40 5.73 -0.24
N PRO A 308 17.39 6.41 0.91
CA PRO A 308 18.62 6.76 1.63
C PRO A 308 19.43 5.57 2.14
N PHE A 309 18.83 4.38 2.20
CA PHE A 309 19.45 3.17 2.74
C PHE A 309 19.94 2.22 1.65
N LEU A 310 19.74 2.55 0.38
CA LEU A 310 20.23 1.80 -0.76
C LEU A 310 21.61 2.35 -1.20
N PRO A 311 22.45 1.54 -1.87
CA PRO A 311 23.73 2.03 -2.36
C PRO A 311 23.58 3.18 -3.37
N SER A 312 24.36 4.25 -3.19
CA SER A 312 24.33 5.46 -4.03
C SER A 312 24.81 5.24 -5.48
N SER A 313 25.25 4.03 -5.83
CA SER A 313 25.75 3.68 -7.17
C SER A 313 24.63 3.45 -8.20
N ALA A 314 23.37 3.39 -7.77
CA ALA A 314 22.25 3.21 -8.67
C ALA A 314 21.74 4.58 -9.19
N SER A 315 21.75 4.77 -10.51
CA SER A 315 21.10 5.92 -11.15
C SER A 315 19.58 5.90 -11.00
N GLU A 316 19.00 4.72 -10.75
CA GLU A 316 17.58 4.51 -10.53
C GLU A 316 17.34 3.28 -9.64
N ILE A 317 16.37 3.36 -8.72
CA ILE A 317 16.00 2.26 -7.82
C ILE A 317 15.05 1.32 -8.57
N ARG A 318 15.45 0.06 -8.77
CA ARG A 318 14.57 -0.99 -9.31
C ARG A 318 13.74 -1.56 -8.18
N GLY A 319 12.45 -1.28 -8.19
CA GLY A 319 11.52 -1.78 -7.19
C GLY A 319 10.48 -2.74 -7.74
N LEU A 320 9.98 -3.59 -6.86
CA LEU A 320 8.86 -4.50 -7.08
C LEU A 320 7.85 -4.31 -5.94
N GLU A 321 6.59 -4.08 -6.28
CA GLU A 321 5.47 -4.12 -5.33
C GLU A 321 4.63 -5.39 -5.57
N ILE A 322 4.45 -6.21 -4.53
CA ILE A 322 3.66 -7.44 -4.60
C ILE A 322 2.40 -7.29 -3.75
N PHE A 323 1.29 -7.82 -4.26
CA PHE A 323 -0.07 -7.50 -3.84
C PHE A 323 -0.39 -6.02 -4.03
N ALA A 324 0.21 -5.43 -5.07
CA ALA A 324 0.06 -4.04 -5.42
C ALA A 324 -1.38 -3.73 -5.83
N ARG A 325 -1.80 -2.50 -5.54
CA ARG A 325 -3.04 -1.89 -6.06
C ARG A 325 -2.79 -0.57 -6.78
N ASN A 326 -1.55 -0.12 -6.72
CA ASN A 326 -1.06 1.10 -7.30
C ASN A 326 0.21 0.76 -8.08
N LEU A 327 0.58 1.62 -9.02
CA LEU A 327 1.81 1.47 -9.79
C LEU A 327 2.80 2.56 -9.38
N THR A 328 4.06 2.34 -9.72
CA THR A 328 5.13 3.31 -9.55
C THR A 328 5.94 3.39 -10.83
N SER A 329 6.27 4.61 -11.22
CA SER A 329 7.12 4.91 -12.38
C SER A 329 8.45 4.14 -12.29
N GLY A 330 8.75 3.40 -13.35
CA GLY A 330 9.93 2.53 -13.47
C GLY A 330 9.91 1.25 -12.61
N TRP A 331 8.85 0.99 -11.84
CA TRP A 331 8.78 -0.17 -10.95
C TRP A 331 7.93 -1.30 -11.52
N TRP A 332 8.20 -2.51 -11.05
CA TRP A 332 7.34 -3.65 -11.27
C TRP A 332 6.23 -3.69 -10.22
N ALA A 333 5.03 -4.10 -10.61
CA ALA A 333 3.90 -4.31 -9.72
C ALA A 333 3.23 -5.66 -10.03
N TRP A 334 2.78 -6.39 -9.01
CA TRP A 334 2.16 -7.69 -9.18
C TRP A 334 1.00 -7.86 -8.20
N GLY A 335 -0.20 -8.15 -8.71
CA GLY A 335 -1.34 -8.52 -7.88
C GLY A 335 -2.63 -8.70 -8.68
N ASN A 336 -3.65 -9.23 -8.00
CA ASN A 336 -4.99 -9.44 -8.58
C ASN A 336 -5.78 -8.14 -8.79
N GLU A 337 -5.34 -7.04 -8.17
CA GLU A 337 -5.98 -5.73 -8.22
C GLU A 337 -4.96 -4.65 -8.61
N VAL A 338 -3.93 -5.03 -9.38
CA VAL A 338 -2.74 -4.20 -9.63
C VAL A 338 -3.05 -2.85 -10.27
N LEU A 339 -4.17 -2.75 -10.99
CA LEU A 339 -4.66 -1.52 -11.63
C LEU A 339 -5.78 -0.80 -10.86
N LEU A 340 -6.16 -1.26 -9.66
CA LEU A 340 -7.32 -0.71 -8.94
C LEU A 340 -7.23 0.81 -8.76
N PHE A 341 -6.12 1.30 -8.22
CA PHE A 341 -5.94 2.74 -8.01
C PHE A 341 -5.47 3.49 -9.25
N GLN A 342 -5.30 2.81 -10.39
CA GLN A 342 -5.06 3.46 -11.68
C GLN A 342 -6.33 3.78 -12.45
N HIS A 343 -7.49 3.34 -11.95
CA HIS A 343 -8.75 3.77 -12.52
C HIS A 343 -8.91 5.31 -12.40
N PRO A 344 -9.30 6.03 -13.46
CA PRO A 344 -9.40 7.49 -13.45
C PRO A 344 -10.32 8.08 -12.38
N SER A 345 -11.31 7.32 -11.88
CA SER A 345 -12.17 7.73 -10.75
C SER A 345 -11.42 7.98 -9.44
N TRP A 346 -10.14 7.61 -9.34
CA TRP A 346 -9.28 7.90 -8.19
C TRP A 346 -8.44 9.15 -8.34
N TRP A 347 -8.54 9.84 -9.48
CA TRP A 347 -7.68 10.95 -9.86
C TRP A 347 -8.50 12.14 -10.33
N THR A 348 -7.98 13.33 -10.04
CA THR A 348 -8.45 14.57 -10.66
C THR A 348 -7.28 15.24 -11.38
N THR A 349 -7.59 16.02 -12.42
CA THR A 349 -6.60 16.86 -13.08
C THR A 349 -6.51 18.16 -12.30
N ALA A 350 -5.31 18.54 -11.83
CA ALA A 350 -5.13 19.90 -11.33
C ALA A 350 -5.37 20.86 -12.51
N ILE A 351 -6.45 21.63 -12.46
CA ILE A 351 -6.58 22.83 -13.29
C ILE A 351 -5.68 23.86 -12.60
N GLU A 352 -4.64 24.33 -13.30
CA GLU A 352 -3.85 25.50 -12.86
C GLU A 352 -4.84 26.63 -12.49
N PRO A 353 -4.62 27.38 -11.39
CA PRO A 353 -5.46 28.53 -11.10
C PRO A 353 -5.41 29.48 -12.30
N GLU A 354 -6.59 29.80 -12.83
CA GLU A 354 -6.79 30.80 -13.88
C GLU A 354 -5.98 32.05 -13.51
N GLU A 355 -5.13 32.50 -14.42
CA GLU A 355 -4.25 33.66 -14.23
C GLU A 355 -5.04 34.77 -13.54
N ALA A 356 -4.51 35.25 -12.41
CA ALA A 356 -5.04 36.42 -11.75
C ALA A 356 -5.11 37.53 -12.79
N VAL A 357 -6.33 37.88 -13.21
CA VAL A 357 -6.61 39.02 -14.06
C VAL A 357 -5.97 40.21 -13.36
N VAL A 358 -4.86 40.69 -13.93
CA VAL A 358 -4.24 41.94 -13.55
C VAL A 358 -5.27 43.01 -13.88
N ASP A 359 -6.00 43.45 -12.86
CA ASP A 359 -6.92 44.57 -12.98
C ASP A 359 -6.06 45.83 -13.11
N THR A 360 -5.70 46.16 -14.35
CA THR A 360 -5.19 47.48 -14.69
C THR A 360 -6.37 48.45 -14.66
N LYS A 361 -6.46 49.25 -13.59
CA LYS A 361 -6.99 50.60 -13.65
C LYS A 361 -6.18 51.55 -12.77
#